data_AF-A0A837DV11-F1
#
_entry.id   AF-A0A837DV11-F1
#
_cell.length_a   1.000
_cell.length_b   1.000
_cell.length_c   1.000
_cell.angle_alpha   90.00
_cell.angle_beta   90.00
_cell.angle_gamma   90.00
#
_symmetry.space_group_name_H-M   'P 1'
#
loop_
_entity.id
_entity.type
_entity.pdbx_description
1 polymer ?
#
loop_
_entity_poly.entity_id
_entity_poly.type
_entity_poly.pdbx_seq_one_letter_code
_entity_poly.pdbx_strand_id
1 'polypeptide(L)'
;MVSNVDGGSHVFAGDFINAFIMAGGSGATLGVALYMAFMAKSKQIRELGKVAVVPGIFNINEPLLFGLPIVYNINLVVPFILAPMASSMFGYLAIATHFVPKITAQQPWPTPVGLSGFIATQSWQGALVSVLCAVIAGAVWFPFIHGYDLKLAKKEAEGATEA
;
A
#
# COMPACT_ATOMS: atom_id res chain seq x y z
N MET A 1 -9.36 -14.90 -14.53
CA MET A 1 -8.36 -14.66 -15.58
C MET A 1 -8.74 -15.40 -16.85
N VAL A 2 -8.93 -16.72 -16.82
CA VAL A 2 -9.33 -17.54 -17.99
C VAL A 2 -10.52 -16.94 -18.73
N SER A 3 -11.58 -16.56 -18.02
CA SER A 3 -12.74 -15.87 -18.61
C SER A 3 -12.42 -14.56 -19.34
N ASN A 4 -11.42 -13.79 -18.88
CA ASN A 4 -10.99 -12.57 -19.55
C ASN A 4 -10.15 -12.86 -20.80
N VAL A 5 -9.35 -13.92 -20.77
CA VAL A 5 -8.57 -14.41 -21.93
C VAL A 5 -9.51 -14.91 -23.02
N ASP A 6 -10.59 -15.60 -22.64
CA ASP A 6 -11.61 -16.14 -23.54
C ASP A 6 -12.63 -15.08 -24.03
N GLY A 7 -12.36 -13.79 -23.83
CA GLY A 7 -13.16 -12.68 -24.37
C GLY A 7 -14.09 -11.98 -23.37
N GLY A 8 -14.29 -12.50 -22.15
CA GLY A 8 -15.05 -11.84 -21.09
C GLY A 8 -14.40 -10.54 -20.59
N SER A 9 -15.14 -9.72 -19.85
CA SER A 9 -14.63 -8.45 -19.29
C SER A 9 -15.05 -8.29 -17.83
N HIS A 10 -14.42 -9.08 -16.97
CA HIS A 10 -14.65 -9.05 -15.53
C HIS A 10 -13.49 -8.34 -14.82
N VAL A 11 -13.80 -7.27 -14.09
CA VAL A 11 -12.80 -6.45 -13.38
C VAL A 11 -12.02 -7.24 -12.33
N PHE A 12 -12.73 -8.08 -11.56
CA PHE A 12 -12.13 -8.89 -10.48
C PHE A 12 -11.57 -10.24 -10.96
N ALA A 13 -11.60 -10.53 -12.27
CA ALA A 13 -11.06 -11.80 -12.75
C ALA A 13 -9.53 -11.78 -12.77
N GLY A 14 -8.90 -12.78 -12.15
CA GLY A 14 -7.45 -12.81 -11.97
C GLY A 14 -7.04 -12.24 -10.62
N ASP A 15 -5.82 -11.74 -10.49
CA ASP A 15 -5.29 -11.22 -9.24
C ASP A 15 -5.33 -9.68 -9.17
N PHE A 16 -6.56 -9.14 -9.13
CA PHE A 16 -6.81 -7.70 -9.02
C PHE A 16 -6.29 -7.11 -7.71
N ILE A 17 -6.40 -7.88 -6.62
CA ILE A 17 -6.04 -7.44 -5.28
C ILE A 17 -4.54 -7.13 -5.21
N ASN A 18 -3.66 -8.05 -5.64
CA ASN A 18 -2.22 -7.80 -5.59
C ASN A 18 -1.74 -6.85 -6.71
N ALA A 19 -2.46 -6.76 -7.83
CA ALA A 19 -2.09 -5.83 -8.91
C ALA A 19 -2.32 -4.36 -8.54
N PHE A 20 -3.43 -4.06 -7.84
CA PHE A 20 -3.89 -2.67 -7.67
C PHE A 20 -4.23 -2.26 -6.23
N ILE A 21 -4.51 -3.19 -5.31
CA ILE A 21 -5.05 -2.85 -3.99
C ILE A 21 -3.95 -2.88 -2.92
N MET A 22 -3.28 -4.02 -2.75
CA MET A 22 -2.43 -4.31 -1.59
C MET A 22 -0.96 -3.89 -1.79
N ALA A 23 -0.75 -2.70 -2.37
CA ALA A 23 0.61 -2.19 -2.57
C ALA A 23 1.35 -2.05 -1.23
N GLY A 24 2.43 -2.80 -1.07
CA GLY A 24 3.19 -2.89 0.18
C GLY A 24 2.57 -3.77 1.26
N GLY A 25 1.70 -4.71 0.87
CA GLY A 25 1.13 -5.73 1.75
C GLY A 25 -0.25 -5.36 2.30
N SER A 26 -0.62 -6.00 3.41
CA SER A 26 -1.93 -5.80 4.04
C SER A 26 -2.14 -4.35 4.46
N GLY A 27 -3.29 -3.77 4.09
CA GLY A 27 -3.59 -2.37 4.37
C GLY A 27 -2.97 -1.36 3.40
N ALA A 28 -2.37 -1.80 2.28
CA ALA A 28 -1.74 -0.94 1.29
C ALA A 28 -0.63 -0.04 1.89
N THR A 29 0.28 -0.67 2.64
CA THR A 29 1.24 0.01 3.52
C THR A 29 2.55 0.47 2.85
N LEU A 30 2.68 0.42 1.52
CA LEU A 30 3.92 0.85 0.85
C LEU A 30 4.26 2.31 1.17
N GLY A 31 3.27 3.21 1.08
CA GLY A 31 3.45 4.63 1.42
C GLY A 31 3.84 4.85 2.89
N VAL A 32 3.33 4.00 3.80
CA VAL A 32 3.70 4.01 5.22
C VAL A 32 5.16 3.61 5.39
N ALA A 33 5.59 2.51 4.77
CA ALA A 33 6.98 2.06 4.84
C ALA A 33 7.97 3.13 4.38
N LEU A 34 7.66 3.79 3.26
CA LEU A 34 8.45 4.89 2.70
C LEU A 34 8.45 6.12 3.63
N TYR A 35 7.28 6.53 4.14
CA TYR A 35 7.17 7.61 5.11
C TYR A 35 8.04 7.34 6.35
N MET A 36 7.93 6.13 6.90
CA MET A 36 8.64 5.74 8.11
C MET A 36 10.16 5.74 7.90
N ALA A 37 10.63 5.21 6.76
CA ALA A 37 12.06 5.14 6.47
C ALA A 37 12.71 6.52 6.24
N PHE A 38 12.00 7.44 5.57
CA PHE A 38 12.61 8.66 5.03
C PHE A 38 12.12 9.96 5.66
N MET A 39 10.92 9.99 6.24
CA MET A 39 10.27 11.22 6.71
C MET A 39 9.97 11.23 8.22
N ALA A 40 10.02 10.08 8.89
CA ALA A 40 9.68 9.96 10.31
C ALA A 40 10.57 10.82 11.22
N LYS A 41 9.95 11.39 12.25
CA LYS A 41 10.59 12.20 13.29
C LYS A 41 10.94 11.39 14.53
N SER A 42 10.12 10.41 14.90
CA SER A 42 10.41 9.49 15.99
C SER A 42 11.55 8.55 15.60
N LYS A 43 12.47 8.34 16.55
CA LYS A 43 13.55 7.36 16.38
C LYS A 43 12.99 5.96 16.22
N GLN A 44 12.00 5.57 17.03
CA GLN A 44 11.36 4.26 16.96
C GLN A 44 10.72 4.00 15.58
N ILE A 45 9.93 4.94 15.07
CA ILE A 45 9.28 4.79 13.75
C ILE A 45 10.32 4.72 12.63
N ARG A 46 11.37 5.55 12.71
CA ARG A 46 12.41 5.58 11.69
C ARG A 46 13.20 4.28 11.61
N GLU A 47 13.60 3.71 12.74
CA GLU A 47 14.31 2.42 12.74
C GLU A 47 13.41 1.29 12.22
N LEU A 48 12.13 1.28 12.60
CA LEU A 48 11.18 0.31 12.06
C LEU A 48 11.00 0.46 10.53
N GLY A 49 10.92 1.70 10.03
CA GLY A 49 10.78 2.00 8.61
C GLY A 49 11.95 1.47 7.77
N LYS A 50 13.18 1.62 8.25
CA LYS A 50 14.38 1.11 7.56
C LYS A 50 14.35 -0.41 7.38
N VAL A 51 13.85 -1.14 8.37
CA VAL A 51 13.72 -2.60 8.31
C VAL A 51 12.54 -3.01 7.42
N ALA A 52 11.47 -2.22 7.41
CA ALA A 52 10.24 -2.56 6.69
C ALA A 52 10.23 -2.15 5.21
N VAL A 53 11.03 -1.15 4.79
CA VAL A 53 10.91 -0.58 3.45
C VAL A 53 11.27 -1.57 2.34
N VAL A 54 12.35 -2.34 2.51
CA VAL A 54 12.78 -3.32 1.51
C VAL A 54 11.74 -4.44 1.34
N PRO A 55 11.30 -5.16 2.39
CA PRO A 55 10.23 -6.15 2.24
C PRO A 55 8.93 -5.50 1.74
N GLY A 56 8.63 -4.27 2.16
CA GLY A 56 7.45 -3.53 1.71
C GLY A 56 7.42 -3.29 0.20
N ILE A 57 8.55 -3.04 -0.46
CA ILE A 57 8.61 -2.92 -1.94
C ILE A 57 8.14 -4.21 -2.63
N PHE A 58 8.34 -5.36 -1.99
CA PHE A 58 7.91 -6.69 -2.46
C PHE A 58 6.61 -7.15 -1.79
N ASN A 59 5.78 -6.22 -1.30
CA ASN A 59 4.48 -6.49 -0.67
C ASN A 59 4.53 -7.35 0.61
N ILE A 60 5.69 -7.43 1.27
CA ILE A 60 5.90 -8.14 2.53
C ILE A 60 5.89 -7.11 3.66
N ASN A 61 4.97 -7.22 4.63
CA ASN A 61 4.72 -6.15 5.60
C ASN A 61 4.55 -6.61 7.06
N GLU A 62 4.97 -7.83 7.38
CA GLU A 62 5.04 -8.37 8.74
C GLU A 62 5.85 -7.46 9.69
N PRO A 63 7.00 -6.86 9.28
CA PRO A 63 7.70 -5.91 10.16
C PRO A 63 6.81 -4.74 10.58
N LEU A 64 5.95 -4.23 9.68
CA LEU A 64 5.02 -3.14 9.98
C LEU A 64 3.84 -3.60 10.83
N LEU A 65 3.23 -4.73 10.47
CA LEU A 65 2.08 -5.29 11.19
C LEU A 65 2.41 -5.61 12.66
N PHE A 66 3.62 -6.09 12.92
CA PHE A 66 4.07 -6.43 14.27
C PHE A 66 4.79 -5.27 14.97
N GLY A 67 5.40 -4.36 14.22
CA GLY A 67 6.11 -3.21 14.78
C GLY A 67 5.22 -2.01 15.12
N LEU A 68 4.07 -1.88 14.46
CA LEU A 68 3.06 -0.88 14.79
C LEU A 68 1.88 -1.53 15.53
N PRO A 69 1.29 -0.87 16.54
CA PRO A 69 0.11 -1.38 17.22
C PRO A 69 -1.15 -1.15 16.38
N ILE A 70 -1.18 -1.60 15.13
CA ILE A 70 -2.27 -1.34 14.18
C ILE A 70 -3.58 -1.85 14.77
N VAL A 71 -3.63 -3.10 15.25
CA VAL A 71 -4.86 -3.72 15.80
C VAL A 71 -5.38 -2.99 17.04
N TYR A 72 -4.50 -2.42 17.86
CA TYR A 72 -4.87 -1.78 19.14
C TYR A 72 -5.05 -0.27 19.04
N ASN A 73 -4.76 0.35 17.89
CA ASN A 73 -4.83 1.79 17.70
C ASN A 73 -5.85 2.12 16.61
N ILE A 74 -7.02 2.61 17.02
CA ILE A 74 -8.12 3.00 16.10
C ILE A 74 -7.62 3.97 15.02
N ASN A 75 -6.70 4.89 15.35
CA ASN A 75 -6.17 5.83 14.36
C ASN A 75 -5.36 5.15 13.25
N LEU A 76 -4.80 3.96 13.50
CA LEU A 76 -4.06 3.18 12.52
C LEU A 76 -4.95 2.12 11.85
N VAL A 77 -5.97 1.59 12.53
CA VAL A 77 -6.97 0.69 11.92
C VAL A 77 -7.76 1.40 10.81
N VAL A 78 -8.17 2.64 11.05
CA VAL A 78 -8.96 3.42 10.08
C VAL A 78 -8.29 3.50 8.70
N PRO A 79 -7.05 4.01 8.55
CA PRO A 79 -6.38 4.03 7.26
C PRO A 79 -6.03 2.61 6.75
N PHE A 80 -5.79 1.64 7.63
CA PHE A 80 -5.54 0.24 7.24
C PHE A 80 -6.72 -0.38 6.47
N ILE A 81 -7.94 0.05 6.77
CA ILE A 81 -9.15 -0.37 6.05
C ILE A 81 -9.43 0.55 4.86
N LEU A 82 -9.37 1.88 5.07
CA LEU A 82 -9.77 2.85 4.06
C LEU A 82 -8.81 2.94 2.87
N ALA A 83 -7.51 2.75 3.08
CA ALA A 83 -6.53 2.84 2.00
C ALA A 83 -6.73 1.74 0.93
N PRO A 84 -6.86 0.44 1.29
CA PRO A 84 -7.26 -0.59 0.33
C PRO A 84 -8.61 -0.32 -0.35
N MET A 85 -9.60 0.20 0.39
CA MET A 85 -10.91 0.54 -0.20
C MET A 85 -10.80 1.64 -1.25
N ALA A 86 -10.02 2.68 -0.98
CA ALA A 86 -9.79 3.78 -1.92
C ALA A 86 -9.05 3.30 -3.18
N SER A 87 -7.99 2.51 -3.01
CA SER A 87 -7.26 1.90 -4.13
C SER A 87 -8.12 0.93 -4.95
N SER A 88 -8.97 0.14 -4.27
CA SER A 88 -9.91 -0.77 -4.92
C SER A 88 -10.93 -0.01 -5.77
N MET A 89 -11.51 1.07 -5.25
CA MET A 89 -12.44 1.91 -5.98
C MET A 89 -11.79 2.52 -7.23
N PHE A 90 -10.58 3.08 -7.08
CA PHE A 90 -9.86 3.68 -8.19
C PHE A 90 -9.47 2.65 -9.26
N GLY A 91 -8.88 1.52 -8.85
CA GLY A 91 -8.53 0.44 -9.77
C GLY A 91 -9.74 -0.16 -10.48
N TYR A 92 -10.87 -0.27 -9.78
CA TYR A 92 -12.13 -0.76 -10.36
C TYR A 92 -12.61 0.19 -11.46
N LEU A 93 -12.68 1.49 -11.16
CA LEU A 93 -13.11 2.51 -12.13
C LEU A 93 -12.18 2.57 -13.34
N ALA A 94 -10.87 2.40 -13.15
CA ALA A 94 -9.90 2.41 -14.24
C ALA A 94 -10.13 1.27 -15.25
N ILE A 95 -10.45 0.07 -14.77
CA ILE A 95 -10.77 -1.07 -15.65
C ILE A 95 -12.20 -0.96 -16.21
N ALA A 96 -13.16 -0.56 -15.38
CA ALA A 96 -14.58 -0.44 -15.76
C ALA A 96 -14.82 0.63 -16.83
N THR A 97 -14.03 1.71 -16.83
CA THR A 97 -14.07 2.76 -17.86
C THR A 97 -13.22 2.43 -19.10
N HIS A 98 -12.61 1.23 -19.14
CA HIS A 98 -11.68 0.80 -20.20
C HIS A 98 -10.42 1.67 -20.36
N PHE A 99 -10.10 2.51 -19.36
CA PHE A 99 -8.83 3.25 -19.34
C PHE A 99 -7.64 2.29 -19.20
N VAL A 100 -7.81 1.24 -18.37
CA VAL A 100 -6.85 0.15 -18.24
C VAL A 100 -7.46 -1.13 -18.83
N PRO A 101 -6.70 -1.88 -19.64
CA PRO A 101 -7.11 -3.19 -20.10
C PRO A 101 -7.46 -4.13 -18.94
N LYS A 102 -8.40 -5.04 -19.19
CA LYS A 102 -8.72 -6.13 -18.24
C LYS A 102 -7.49 -6.97 -17.90
N ILE A 103 -7.49 -7.56 -16.72
CA ILE A 103 -6.43 -8.46 -16.28
C ILE A 103 -6.47 -9.75 -17.10
N THR A 104 -5.35 -10.10 -17.72
CA THR A 104 -5.16 -11.27 -18.60
C THR A 104 -4.02 -12.18 -18.17
N ALA A 105 -3.11 -11.71 -17.31
CA ALA A 105 -2.01 -12.51 -16.78
C ALA A 105 -1.95 -12.45 -15.24
N GLN A 106 -1.26 -13.41 -14.64
CA GLN A 106 -1.02 -13.45 -13.19
C GLN A 106 0.44 -13.16 -12.91
N GLN A 107 0.66 -12.02 -12.27
CA GLN A 107 1.92 -11.67 -11.64
C GLN A 107 2.09 -12.46 -10.33
N PRO A 108 3.33 -12.82 -9.94
CA PRO A 108 3.63 -13.20 -8.57
C PRO A 108 3.23 -12.05 -7.61
N TRP A 109 2.64 -12.37 -6.45
CA TRP A 109 2.24 -11.37 -5.46
C TRP A 109 3.38 -10.49 -4.90
N PRO A 110 4.67 -10.92 -4.81
CA PRO A 110 5.73 -10.01 -4.36
C PRO A 110 6.23 -9.08 -5.47
N THR A 111 5.55 -9.01 -6.62
CA THR A 111 5.94 -8.09 -7.69
C THR A 111 5.79 -6.64 -7.23
N PRO A 112 6.83 -5.80 -7.37
CA PRO A 112 6.75 -4.40 -7.00
C PRO A 112 5.62 -3.64 -7.69
N VAL A 113 5.12 -2.60 -7.03
CA VAL A 113 4.08 -1.71 -7.58
C VAL A 113 4.47 -1.19 -8.96
N GLY A 114 3.50 -1.06 -9.86
CA GLY A 114 3.73 -0.69 -11.25
C GLY A 114 4.08 -1.89 -12.13
N LEU A 115 5.10 -2.68 -11.77
CA LEU A 115 5.38 -3.94 -12.48
C LEU A 115 4.22 -4.93 -12.33
N SER A 116 3.61 -4.98 -11.14
CA SER A 116 2.44 -5.83 -10.88
C SER A 116 1.28 -5.50 -11.84
N GLY A 117 0.93 -4.22 -11.96
CA GLY A 117 -0.12 -3.75 -12.87
C GLY A 117 0.23 -3.89 -14.35
N PHE A 118 1.52 -3.70 -14.71
CA PHE A 118 2.00 -3.91 -16.07
C PHE A 118 1.81 -5.37 -16.49
N ILE A 119 2.30 -6.31 -15.67
CA ILE A 119 2.21 -7.74 -15.97
C ILE A 119 0.76 -8.18 -16.00
N ALA A 120 -0.05 -7.79 -15.00
CA ALA A 120 -1.46 -8.18 -14.88
C ALA A 120 -2.28 -7.85 -16.14
N THR A 121 -2.03 -6.68 -16.73
CA THR A 121 -2.82 -6.13 -17.85
C THR A 121 -2.08 -6.16 -19.19
N GLN A 122 -0.81 -6.56 -19.18
CA GLN A 122 0.14 -6.45 -20.31
C GLN A 122 0.16 -5.06 -20.95
N SER A 123 0.05 -4.01 -20.13
CA SER A 123 -0.10 -2.63 -20.61
C SER A 123 0.59 -1.61 -19.71
N TRP A 124 1.08 -0.53 -20.30
CA TRP A 124 1.68 0.58 -19.56
C TRP A 124 0.64 1.33 -18.71
N GLN A 125 -0.63 1.35 -19.13
CA GLN A 125 -1.73 1.95 -18.36
C GLN A 125 -1.93 1.23 -17.02
N GLY A 126 -1.81 -0.10 -17.01
CA GLY A 126 -1.86 -0.88 -15.78
C GLY A 126 -0.71 -0.55 -14.83
N ALA A 127 0.48 -0.29 -15.37
CA ALA A 127 1.62 0.15 -14.57
C ALA A 127 1.34 1.51 -13.89
N LEU A 128 0.86 2.47 -14.68
CA LEU A 128 0.51 3.80 -14.19
C LEU A 128 -0.57 3.73 -13.10
N VAL A 129 -1.66 2.99 -13.34
CA VAL A 129 -2.77 2.89 -12.38
C VAL A 129 -2.36 2.16 -11.10
N SER A 130 -1.51 1.14 -11.17
CA SER A 130 -0.96 0.47 -9.98
C SER A 130 -0.17 1.45 -9.11
N VAL A 131 0.67 2.30 -9.71
CA VAL A 131 1.39 3.37 -8.98
C VAL A 131 0.43 4.40 -8.40
N LEU A 132 -0.57 4.85 -9.17
CA LEU A 132 -1.57 5.81 -8.67
C LEU A 132 -2.39 5.24 -7.50
N CYS A 133 -2.77 3.97 -7.53
CA CYS A 133 -3.40 3.31 -6.39
C CYS A 133 -2.52 3.35 -5.14
N ALA A 134 -1.21 3.07 -5.27
CA ALA A 134 -0.30 3.17 -4.13
C ALA A 134 -0.14 4.60 -3.61
N VAL A 135 -0.15 5.61 -4.50
CA VAL A 135 -0.16 7.03 -4.11
C VAL A 135 -1.45 7.39 -3.37
N ILE A 136 -2.61 6.95 -3.85
CA ILE A 136 -3.91 7.17 -3.20
C ILE A 136 -3.92 6.53 -1.81
N ALA A 137 -3.52 5.27 -1.69
CA ALA A 137 -3.38 4.59 -0.40
C ALA A 137 -2.42 5.33 0.53
N GLY A 138 -1.25 5.75 0.02
CA GLY A 138 -0.27 6.54 0.77
C GLY A 138 -0.85 7.87 1.26
N ALA A 139 -1.65 8.56 0.44
CA ALA A 139 -2.31 9.81 0.80
C ALA A 139 -3.37 9.59 1.90
N VAL A 140 -4.14 8.50 1.84
CA VAL A 140 -5.09 8.12 2.91
C VAL A 140 -4.35 7.84 4.21
N TRP A 141 -3.21 7.15 4.16
CA TRP A 141 -2.39 6.85 5.32
C TRP A 141 -1.68 8.05 5.94
N PHE A 142 -1.24 8.98 5.10
CA PHE A 142 -0.35 10.09 5.48
C PHE A 142 -0.78 10.85 6.74
N PRO A 143 -2.02 11.38 6.86
CA PRO A 143 -2.40 12.17 8.03
C PRO A 143 -2.36 11.35 9.34
N PHE A 144 -2.65 10.06 9.28
CA PHE A 144 -2.70 9.19 10.45
C PHE A 144 -1.30 8.76 10.91
N ILE A 145 -0.45 8.32 9.98
CA ILE A 145 0.92 7.92 10.33
C ILE A 145 1.74 9.13 10.76
N HIS A 146 1.58 10.27 10.11
CA HIS A 146 2.24 11.52 10.49
C HIS A 146 1.82 11.97 11.88
N GLY A 147 0.52 11.97 12.18
CA GLY A 147 0.01 12.29 13.51
C GLY A 147 0.50 11.34 14.60
N TYR A 148 0.62 10.04 14.29
CA TYR A 148 1.18 9.05 15.21
C TYR A 148 2.68 9.26 15.46
N ASP A 149 3.45 9.52 14.41
CA ASP A 149 4.88 9.83 14.46
C ASP A 149 5.18 11.06 15.32
N LEU A 150 4.44 12.16 15.12
CA LEU A 150 4.61 13.37 15.93
C LEU A 150 4.28 13.13 17.41
N LYS A 151 3.24 12.36 17.72
CA LYS A 151 2.91 11.99 19.11
C LYS A 151 4.05 11.20 19.76
N LEU A 152 4.67 10.28 19.03
CA LEU A 152 5.76 9.47 19.56
C LEU A 152 7.05 10.29 19.70
N ALA A 153 7.38 11.12 18.70
CA ALA A 153 8.52 12.02 18.74
C ALA A 153 8.43 13.00 19.93
N LYS A 154 7.24 13.52 20.23
CA LYS A 154 7.00 14.37 21.40
C LYS A 154 7.27 13.62 22.71
N LYS A 155 6.77 12.39 22.84
CA LYS A 155 7.03 11.55 24.03
C LYS A 155 8.52 11.24 24.20
N GLU A 156 9.21 10.94 23.10
CA GLU A 156 10.66 10.70 23.11
C GLU A 156 11.44 11.94 23.58
N ALA A 157 11.00 13.15 23.19
CA ALA A 157 11.62 14.41 23.62
C ALA A 157 11.35 14.73 25.10
N GLU A 158 10.10 14.53 25.57
CA GLU A 158 9.73 14.76 26.98
C GLU A 158 10.49 13.80 27.92
N GLY A 159 10.54 12.51 27.59
CA GLY A 159 11.28 11.52 28.37
C GLY A 159 12.81 11.70 28.35
N ALA A 160 13.36 12.39 27.34
CA ALA A 160 14.77 12.76 27.30
C ALA A 160 15.09 14.04 28.11
N THR A 161 14.07 14.80 28.53
CA THR A 161 14.23 16.02 29.35
C THR A 161 14.14 15.71 30.85
N GLU A 162 13.57 14.56 31.22
CA GLU A 162 13.44 14.08 32.61
C GLU A 162 14.61 13.18 33.07
N ALA A 163 15.59 12.90 32.20
CA ALA A 163 16.76 12.07 32.47
C ALA A 163 18.06 12.90 32.46
#